data_AF-A0A2K8U8Y2-F1
#
_entry.id   AF-A0A2K8U8Y2-F1
#
_cell.length_a   1.000
_cell.length_b   1.000
_cell.length_c   1.000
_cell.angle_alpha   90.00
_cell.angle_beta   90.00
_cell.angle_gamma   90.00
#
_symmetry.space_group_name_H-M   'P 1'
#
loop_
_entity.id
_entity.type
_entity.pdbx_description
1 polymer ?
#
loop_
_entity_poly.entity_id
_entity_poly.type
_entity_poly.pdbx_seq_one_letter_code
_entity_poly.pdbx_strand_id
1 'polypeptide(L)'
;MPEVLFREEILNGESVAIIYDSITKTMFHVKGNGGAIWKLLDGRRTIRMVSEDLARASPGLDESDALADVTRFVVQLGEQRLIRFAYEV
;
A
#
# COMPACT_ATOMS: atom_id res chain seq x y z
N MET A 1 18.10 -7.85 -4.21
CA MET A 1 16.70 -7.46 -3.98
C MET A 1 16.61 -6.89 -2.57
N PRO A 2 16.06 -5.68 -2.35
CA PRO A 2 15.58 -5.33 -1.02
C PRO A 2 14.60 -6.40 -0.58
N GLU A 3 14.85 -7.04 0.56
CA GLU A 3 13.93 -8.03 1.10
C GLU A 3 12.92 -7.25 1.94
N VAL A 4 11.82 -6.83 1.31
CA VAL A 4 10.69 -6.23 2.03
C VAL A 4 9.79 -7.37 2.49
N LEU A 5 9.62 -7.50 3.80
CA LEU A 5 8.72 -8.50 4.38
C LEU A 5 7.37 -7.85 4.66
N PHE A 6 6.30 -8.61 4.40
CA PHE A 6 4.92 -8.20 4.64
C PHE A 6 4.21 -9.22 5.50
N ARG A 7 3.50 -8.76 6.53
CA ARG A 7 2.66 -9.59 7.39
C ARG A 7 1.39 -8.83 7.76
N GLU A 8 0.28 -9.55 7.90
CA GLU A 8 -0.94 -9.01 8.52
C GLU A 8 -1.10 -9.58 9.93
N GLU A 9 -1.45 -8.71 10.87
CA GLU A 9 -1.71 -9.04 12.26
C GLU A 9 -2.98 -8.35 12.75
N ILE A 10 -3.62 -8.93 13.77
CA ILE A 10 -4.71 -8.27 14.48
C ILE A 10 -4.12 -7.64 15.75
N LEU A 11 -4.12 -6.30 15.81
CA LEU A 11 -3.66 -5.54 16.96
C LEU A 11 -4.85 -4.76 17.52
N ASN A 12 -5.18 -4.98 18.80
CA ASN A 12 -6.32 -4.34 19.47
C ASN A 12 -7.67 -4.51 18.73
N GLY A 13 -7.88 -5.65 18.06
CA GLY A 13 -9.08 -5.93 17.27
C GLY A 13 -9.09 -5.30 15.88
N GLU A 14 -8.05 -4.55 15.50
CA GLU A 14 -7.89 -3.99 14.16
C GLU A 14 -6.92 -4.83 13.33
N SER A 15 -7.23 -5.05 12.04
CA SER A 15 -6.26 -5.60 11.10
C SER A 15 -5.20 -4.54 10.76
N VAL A 16 -3.94 -4.87 11.00
CA VAL A 16 -2.77 -4.03 10.74
C VAL A 16 -1.81 -4.80 9.85
N ALA A 17 -1.43 -4.18 8.73
CA ALA A 17 -0.37 -4.66 7.88
C ALA A 17 0.97 -4.12 8.38
N ILE A 18 1.96 -4.99 8.51
CA ILE A 18 3.32 -4.70 8.92
C ILE A 18 4.22 -4.87 7.70
N ILE A 19 4.90 -3.80 7.32
CA ILE A 19 5.89 -3.79 6.25
C ILE A 19 7.25 -3.59 6.89
N TYR A 20 8.18 -4.51 6.67
CA TYR A 20 9.55 -4.40 7.16
C TYR A 20 10.53 -4.26 6.01
N ASP A 21 11.25 -3.15 5.98
CA ASP A 21 12.37 -2.94 5.07
C ASP A 21 13.66 -3.42 5.72
N SER A 22 14.20 -4.54 5.22
CA SER A 22 15.44 -5.13 5.72
C SER A 22 16.69 -4.29 5.45
N ILE A 23 16.65 -3.35 4.49
CA ILE A 23 17.78 -2.47 4.17
C ILE A 23 17.89 -1.36 5.22
N THR A 24 16.81 -0.60 5.41
CA THR A 24 16.78 0.49 6.40
C THR A 24 16.53 0.01 7.82
N LYS A 25 16.18 -1.28 8.00
CA LYS A 25 15.78 -1.88 9.29
C LYS A 25 14.56 -1.20 9.90
N THR A 26 13.67 -0.67 9.07
CA THR A 26 12.49 0.10 9.51
C THR A 26 11.22 -0.74 9.38
N MET A 27 10.34 -0.64 10.39
CA MET A 27 9.00 -1.22 10.39
C MET A 27 7.94 -0.14 10.18
N PHE A 28 6.98 -0.42 9.31
CA PHE A 28 5.86 0.45 9.00
C PHE A 28 4.56 -0.28 9.32
N HIS A 29 3.71 0.37 10.12
CA HIS A 29 2.38 -0.11 10.45
C HIS A 29 1.37 0.59 9.56
N VAL A 30 0.63 -0.21 8.81
CA VAL A 30 -0.35 0.25 7.85
C VAL A 30 -1.72 -0.23 8.30
N LYS A 31 -2.65 0.71 8.45
CA LYS A 31 -4.02 0.44 8.88
C LYS A 31 -5.01 0.59 7.73
N GLY A 32 -6.22 0.08 7.94
CA GLY A 32 -7.31 0.20 6.97
C GLY A 32 -6.96 -0.43 5.62
N ASN A 33 -7.29 0.26 4.53
CA ASN A 33 -7.13 -0.24 3.17
C ASN A 33 -5.66 -0.43 2.74
N GLY A 34 -4.68 0.13 3.45
CA GLY A 34 -3.29 0.14 2.98
C GLY A 34 -2.65 -1.24 2.85
N GLY A 35 -3.08 -2.24 3.62
CA GLY A 35 -2.64 -3.63 3.43
C GLY A 35 -3.11 -4.23 2.10
N ALA A 36 -4.36 -3.96 1.72
CA ALA A 36 -4.89 -4.36 0.42
C ALA A 36 -4.20 -3.61 -0.73
N ILE A 37 -3.99 -2.29 -0.57
CA ILE A 37 -3.27 -1.48 -1.55
C ILE A 37 -1.85 -2.03 -1.76
N TRP A 38 -1.12 -2.33 -0.69
CA TRP A 38 0.23 -2.90 -0.77
C TRP A 38 0.27 -4.19 -1.60
N LYS A 39 -0.67 -5.10 -1.38
CA LYS A 39 -0.79 -6.35 -2.16
C LYS A 39 -1.09 -6.12 -3.64
N LEU A 40 -1.69 -4.97 -3.99
CA LEU A 40 -2.01 -4.61 -5.36
C LEU A 40 -0.85 -3.85 -6.06
N LEU A 41 0.15 -3.36 -5.33
CA LEU A 41 1.30 -2.68 -5.92
C LEU A 41 2.32 -3.71 -6.45
N ASP A 42 2.34 -3.89 -7.77
CA ASP A 42 3.27 -4.81 -8.46
C ASP A 42 4.31 -4.09 -9.34
N GLY A 43 4.31 -2.76 -9.33
CA GLY A 43 5.18 -1.92 -10.16
C GLY A 43 4.81 -1.87 -11.64
N ARG A 44 3.66 -2.45 -12.05
CA ARG A 44 3.18 -2.46 -13.44
C ARG A 44 1.80 -1.83 -13.58
N ARG A 45 0.93 -2.03 -12.59
CA ARG A 45 -0.43 -1.46 -12.59
C ARG A 45 -0.37 0.04 -12.31
N THR A 46 -1.25 0.78 -12.99
CA THR A 46 -1.43 2.20 -12.73
C THR A 46 -2.22 2.42 -11.44
N ILE A 47 -2.10 3.61 -10.86
CA ILE A 47 -2.88 4.02 -9.68
C ILE A 47 -4.38 3.82 -9.89
N ARG A 48 -4.89 4.16 -11.09
CA ARG A 48 -6.30 3.98 -11.46
C ARG A 48 -6.72 2.51 -11.45
N MET A 49 -5.91 1.62 -12.02
CA MET A 49 -6.21 0.18 -12.01
C MET A 49 -6.26 -0.36 -10.58
N VAL A 50 -5.33 0.07 -9.73
CA VAL A 50 -5.28 -0.34 -8.31
C VAL A 50 -6.50 0.20 -7.54
N SER A 51 -6.92 1.45 -7.78
CA SER A 51 -8.09 2.02 -7.10
C SER A 51 -9.40 1.37 -7.53
N GLU A 52 -9.55 1.04 -8.82
CA GLU A 52 -10.71 0.29 -9.33
C GLU A 52 -10.77 -1.11 -8.71
N ASP A 53 -9.64 -1.81 -8.61
CA ASP A 53 -9.56 -3.13 -7.95
C ASP A 53 -9.91 -3.03 -6.45
N LEU A 54 -9.42 -1.99 -5.77
CA LEU A 54 -9.69 -1.77 -4.36
C LEU A 54 -11.18 -1.50 -4.09
N ALA A 55 -11.81 -0.62 -4.88
CA ALA A 55 -13.23 -0.32 -4.74
C ALA A 55 -14.11 -1.56 -4.99
N ARG A 56 -13.73 -2.39 -5.99
CA ARG A 56 -14.44 -3.66 -6.25
C ARG A 56 -14.30 -4.66 -5.10
N ALA A 57 -13.15 -4.69 -4.42
CA ALA A 57 -12.87 -5.63 -3.34
C ALA A 57 -13.42 -5.19 -1.97
N SER A 58 -13.78 -3.92 -1.81
CA SER A 58 -14.17 -3.31 -0.54
C SER A 58 -15.62 -2.83 -0.57
N PRO A 59 -16.59 -3.58 -0.02
CA PRO A 59 -17.99 -3.18 0.02
C PRO A 59 -18.16 -1.81 0.72
N GLY A 60 -18.81 -0.87 0.03
CA GLY A 60 -19.09 0.48 0.57
C GLY A 60 -17.99 1.51 0.38
N LEU A 61 -16.86 1.14 -0.24
CA LEU A 61 -15.83 2.09 -0.67
C LEU A 61 -16.09 2.49 -2.13
N ASP A 62 -16.30 3.77 -2.39
CA ASP A 62 -16.44 4.25 -3.77
C ASP A 62 -15.07 4.42 -4.46
N GLU A 63 -15.09 4.49 -5.79
CA GLU A 63 -13.87 4.57 -6.60
C GLU A 63 -13.08 5.87 -6.36
N SER A 64 -13.75 6.97 -6.04
CA SER A 64 -13.11 8.27 -5.77
C SER A 64 -12.34 8.23 -4.46
N ASP A 65 -12.95 7.67 -3.41
CA ASP A 65 -12.33 7.45 -2.11
C ASP A 65 -11.19 6.43 -2.21
N ALA A 66 -11.40 5.34 -2.97
CA ALA A 66 -10.34 4.37 -3.25
C ALA A 66 -9.15 5.03 -3.97
N LEU A 67 -9.40 5.90 -4.95
CA LEU A 67 -8.34 6.63 -5.65
C LEU A 67 -7.57 7.57 -4.71
N ALA A 68 -8.28 8.28 -3.84
CA ALA A 68 -7.67 9.15 -2.84
C ALA A 68 -6.79 8.35 -1.85
N ASP A 69 -7.27 7.20 -1.39
CA ASP A 69 -6.53 6.32 -0.48
C ASP A 69 -5.29 5.73 -1.14
N VAL A 70 -5.40 5.21 -2.37
CA VAL A 70 -4.25 4.67 -3.12
C VAL A 70 -3.21 5.75 -3.36
N THR A 71 -3.65 6.94 -3.80
CA THR A 71 -2.75 8.06 -4.07
C THR A 71 -2.01 8.48 -2.80
N ARG A 72 -2.73 8.69 -1.68
CA ARG A 72 -2.14 9.06 -0.39
C ARG A 72 -1.13 8.00 0.07
N PHE A 73 -1.49 6.72 -0.03
CA PHE A 73 -0.64 5.63 0.41
C PHE A 73 0.64 5.53 -0.42
N VAL A 74 0.55 5.63 -1.75
CA VAL A 74 1.71 5.60 -2.64
C VAL A 74 2.65 6.78 -2.39
N VAL A 75 2.12 7.98 -2.18
CA VAL A 75 2.94 9.15 -1.80
C VAL A 75 3.68 8.90 -0.48
N GLN A 76 2.99 8.40 0.56
CA GLN A 76 3.63 8.07 1.84
C GLN A 76 4.74 7.03 1.70
N LEU A 77 4.53 5.96 0.93
CA LEU A 77 5.56 4.95 0.67
C LEU A 77 6.77 5.56 -0.07
N GLY A 78 6.52 6.51 -0.97
CA GLY A 78 7.54 7.27 -1.68
C GLY A 78 8.39 8.14 -0.75
N GLU A 79 7.74 8.90 0.14
CA GLU A 79 8.41 9.73 1.15
C GLU A 79 9.27 8.88 2.11
N GLN A 80 8.80 7.67 2.43
CA GLN A 80 9.50 6.68 3.25
C GLN A 80 10.54 5.87 2.48
N ARG A 81 10.73 6.13 1.18
CA ARG A 81 11.65 5.44 0.26
C ARG A 81 11.43 3.93 0.16
N LEU A 82 10.22 3.44 0.46
CA LEU A 82 9.84 2.02 0.40
C LEU A 82 9.57 1.55 -1.02
N ILE A 83 9.11 2.47 -1.88
CA ILE A 83 8.94 2.24 -3.30
C ILE A 83 9.77 3.25 -4.08
N ARG A 84 10.23 2.84 -5.26
CA ARG A 84 10.85 3.76 -6.21
C ARG A 84 9.84 4.07 -7.29
N PHE A 85 9.58 5.35 -7.52
CA PHE A 85 8.88 5.77 -8.72
C PHE A 85 9.84 5.58 -9.91
N ALA A 86 9.41 4.79 -10.89
CA ALA A 86 10.00 4.86 -12.21
C ALA A 86 9.48 6.14 -12.86
N TYR A 87 10.11 7.28 -12.57
CA TYR A 87 10.02 8.41 -13.48
C TYR A 87 10.94 8.07 -14.66
N GLU A 88 10.36 7.58 -15.76
CA GLU A 88 11.02 7.74 -17.06
C GLU A 88 11.02 9.25 -17.35
N VAL A 89 12.22 9.83 -17.38
CA VAL A 89 12.48 11.16 -17.94
C VAL A 89 12.86 10.97 -19.40
#